data_AF-A0A964B8M6-F1
#
_entry.id   AF-A0A964B8M6-F1
#
_cell.length_a   1.000
_cell.length_b   1.000
_cell.length_c   1.000
_cell.angle_alpha   90.00
_cell.angle_beta   90.00
_cell.angle_gamma   90.00
#
_symmetry.space_group_name_H-M   'P 1'
#
loop_
_entity.id
_entity.type
_entity.pdbx_description
1 polymer ?
#
loop_
_entity_poly.entity_id
_entity_poly.type
_entity_poly.pdbx_seq_one_letter_code
_entity_poly.pdbx_strand_id
1 'polypeptide(L)'
;MTPAERRHMPLSPDMPGCADPSVLARISSRFAAREWKYWDSGLSIANFERVSEIGYRSNGLDYVPRRYCVARAVFSDGATRKVTYAIASDLGWLGVLGYGVEWCVDGLDRHHAYGGACRAARP
;
A
#
# COMPACT_ATOMS: atom_id res chain seq x y z
N MET A 1 -12.45 4.65 32.46
CA MET A 1 -11.77 4.48 31.16
C MET A 1 -12.13 5.66 30.28
N THR A 2 -11.16 6.51 29.95
CA THR A 2 -11.37 7.61 29.01
C THR A 2 -11.26 7.08 27.58
N PRO A 3 -12.27 7.31 26.72
CA PRO A 3 -12.18 6.99 25.29
C PRO A 3 -10.96 7.68 24.66
N ALA A 4 -10.23 6.97 23.80
CA ALA A 4 -9.00 7.45 23.16
C ALA A 4 -9.19 8.76 22.37
N GLU A 5 -10.42 9.05 21.96
CA GLU A 5 -10.88 10.27 21.27
C GLU A 5 -10.77 11.57 22.08
N ARG A 6 -10.56 11.52 23.41
CA ARG A 6 -10.52 12.72 24.27
C ARG A 6 -9.13 13.08 24.83
N ARG A 7 -8.05 12.49 24.32
CA ARG A 7 -6.69 12.97 24.57
C ARG A 7 -6.33 13.99 23.49
N HIS A 8 -6.15 15.24 23.90
CA HIS A 8 -5.78 16.39 23.08
C HIS A 8 -4.39 16.24 22.42
N MET A 9 -4.25 15.34 21.46
CA MET A 9 -3.28 15.35 20.36
C MET A 9 -3.75 14.29 19.33
N PRO A 10 -4.16 14.65 18.11
CA PRO A 10 -4.64 13.69 17.12
C PRO A 10 -3.48 12.77 16.69
N LEU A 11 -3.49 11.50 17.11
CA LEU A 11 -2.61 10.46 16.56
C LEU A 11 -3.13 10.06 15.16
N SER A 12 -2.55 10.36 13.99
CA SER A 12 -1.40 11.16 13.54
C SER A 12 -1.82 11.71 12.15
N PRO A 13 -1.63 13.00 11.81
CA PRO A 13 -2.11 13.61 10.56
C PRO A 13 -1.36 13.18 9.27
N ASP A 14 -0.39 12.26 9.35
CA ASP A 14 0.68 12.14 8.34
C ASP A 14 0.51 10.99 7.34
N MET A 15 -0.65 10.32 7.32
CA MET A 15 -0.89 9.22 6.38
C MET A 15 -1.66 9.68 5.14
N PRO A 16 -1.04 9.66 3.94
CA PRO A 16 -1.70 10.09 2.71
C PRO A 16 -2.90 9.23 2.35
N GLY A 17 -3.75 9.78 1.47
CA GLY A 17 -4.88 9.06 0.90
C GLY A 17 -4.43 7.98 -0.09
N CYS A 18 -5.33 7.04 -0.42
CA CYS A 18 -5.04 5.97 -1.39
C CYS A 18 -4.60 6.52 -2.75
N ALA A 19 -5.22 7.59 -3.25
CA ALA A 19 -4.92 8.20 -4.55
C ALA A 19 -3.81 9.26 -4.50
N ASP A 20 -3.08 9.37 -3.40
CA ASP A 20 -2.00 10.32 -3.27
C ASP A 20 -0.88 10.02 -4.30
N PRO A 21 -0.45 11.01 -5.11
CA PRO A 21 0.57 10.80 -6.14
C PRO A 21 1.89 10.24 -5.59
N SER A 22 2.28 10.61 -4.37
CA SER A 22 3.53 10.14 -3.76
C SER A 22 3.46 8.65 -3.40
N VAL A 23 2.28 8.16 -2.99
CA VAL A 23 2.03 6.74 -2.73
C VAL A 23 2.11 5.95 -4.02
N LEU A 24 1.37 6.39 -5.05
CA LEU A 24 1.30 5.69 -6.35
C LEU A 24 2.67 5.68 -7.06
N ALA A 25 3.40 6.78 -7.04
CA ALA A 25 4.74 6.87 -7.60
C ALA A 25 5.72 5.92 -6.88
N ARG A 26 5.63 5.84 -5.55
CA ARG A 26 6.45 4.92 -4.75
C ARG A 26 6.14 3.46 -5.06
N ILE A 27 4.88 3.10 -5.27
CA ILE A 27 4.50 1.75 -5.72
C ILE A 27 5.08 1.47 -7.09
N SER A 28 4.87 2.35 -8.08
CA SER A 28 5.37 2.16 -9.45
C SER A 28 6.89 2.00 -9.50
N SER A 29 7.63 2.91 -8.84
CA SER A 29 9.10 2.87 -8.80
C SER A 29 9.63 1.59 -8.14
N ARG A 30 9.07 1.20 -6.98
CA ARG A 30 9.51 0.00 -6.27
C ARG A 30 9.12 -1.28 -7.01
N PHE A 31 7.99 -1.29 -7.70
CA PHE A 31 7.58 -2.39 -8.55
C PHE A 31 8.57 -2.58 -9.70
N ALA A 32 8.84 -1.53 -10.49
CA ALA A 32 9.77 -1.60 -11.61
C ALA A 32 11.19 -1.99 -11.15
N ALA A 33 11.66 -1.45 -10.03
CA ALA A 33 12.96 -1.83 -9.46
C ALA A 33 13.00 -3.32 -9.03
N ARG A 34 11.90 -3.87 -8.50
CA ARG A 34 11.81 -5.29 -8.13
C ARG A 34 11.81 -6.19 -9.38
N GLU A 35 11.00 -5.85 -10.37
CA GLU A 35 10.90 -6.59 -11.64
C GLU A 35 12.23 -6.62 -12.40
N TRP A 36 12.96 -5.50 -12.42
CA TRP A 36 14.30 -5.43 -13.00
C TRP A 36 15.32 -6.23 -12.17
N LYS A 37 15.42 -5.92 -10.86
CA LYS A 37 16.49 -6.46 -10.01
C LYS A 37 16.45 -7.97 -9.89
N TYR A 38 15.25 -8.53 -9.81
CA TYR A 38 15.15 -9.94 -9.49
C TYR A 38 14.69 -10.80 -10.68
N TRP A 39 13.82 -10.31 -11.57
CA TRP A 39 13.29 -11.11 -12.68
C TRP A 39 13.79 -10.69 -14.06
N ASP A 40 14.71 -9.72 -14.12
CA ASP A 40 15.24 -9.14 -15.37
C ASP A 40 14.14 -8.77 -16.37
N SER A 41 13.01 -8.27 -15.86
CA SER A 41 11.86 -7.91 -16.67
C SER A 41 11.67 -6.39 -16.69
N GLY A 42 11.36 -5.85 -17.87
CA GLY A 42 11.04 -4.43 -18.07
C GLY A 42 9.59 -4.07 -17.69
N LEU A 43 8.93 -4.92 -16.89
CA LEU A 43 7.54 -4.72 -16.53
C LEU A 43 7.41 -3.54 -15.57
N SER A 44 6.52 -2.60 -15.89
CA SER A 44 6.29 -1.40 -15.10
C SER A 44 4.82 -1.05 -15.06
N ILE A 45 4.44 -0.24 -14.06
CA ILE A 45 3.09 0.30 -13.94
C ILE A 45 3.05 1.65 -14.66
N ALA A 46 2.24 1.72 -15.72
CA ALA A 46 2.06 2.92 -16.54
C ALA A 46 1.03 3.87 -15.94
N ASN A 47 -0.09 3.33 -15.42
CA ASN A 47 -1.16 4.16 -14.85
C ASN A 47 -1.92 3.43 -13.75
N PHE A 48 -2.56 4.19 -12.86
CA PHE A 48 -3.53 3.70 -11.89
C PHE A 48 -4.93 4.26 -12.19
N GLU A 49 -5.93 3.39 -12.09
CA GLU A 49 -7.33 3.66 -12.33
C GLU A 49 -8.17 3.13 -11.16
N ARG A 50 -9.34 3.73 -10.94
CA ARG A 50 -10.33 3.28 -9.95
C ARG A 50 -9.69 2.99 -8.58
N VAL A 51 -8.89 3.95 -8.11
CA VAL A 51 -8.30 3.88 -6.78
C VAL A 51 -9.41 4.01 -5.75
N SER A 52 -9.44 3.11 -4.77
CA SER A 52 -10.49 3.06 -3.75
C SER A 52 -9.93 2.61 -2.42
N GLU A 53 -10.41 3.22 -1.34
CA GLU A 53 -10.16 2.74 0.02
C GLU A 53 -11.13 1.60 0.35
N ILE A 54 -10.62 0.53 0.95
CA ILE A 54 -11.40 -0.66 1.33
C ILE A 54 -11.36 -0.93 2.84
N GLY A 55 -10.60 -0.15 3.61
CA GLY A 55 -10.58 -0.24 5.06
C GLY A 55 -9.56 0.69 5.72
N TYR A 56 -9.84 1.09 6.96
CA TYR A 56 -8.94 1.87 7.79
C TYR A 56 -8.96 1.32 9.21
N ARG A 57 -7.79 1.03 9.79
CA ARG A 57 -7.63 0.43 11.14
C ARG A 57 -8.45 -0.85 11.36
N SER A 58 -8.69 -1.63 10.31
CA SER A 58 -9.53 -2.84 10.34
C SER A 58 -8.97 -3.99 11.18
N ASN A 59 -7.68 -3.98 11.50
CA ASN A 59 -7.02 -5.07 12.23
C ASN A 59 -7.01 -4.88 13.76
N GLY A 60 -7.62 -3.79 14.26
CA GLY A 60 -7.68 -3.48 15.70
C GLY A 60 -6.95 -2.18 16.05
N LEU A 61 -7.44 -1.49 17.08
CA LEU A 61 -6.94 -0.18 17.52
C LEU A 61 -5.56 -0.23 18.19
N ASP A 62 -5.14 -1.41 18.63
CA ASP A 62 -3.83 -1.65 19.28
C ASP A 62 -2.69 -1.84 18.28
N TYR A 63 -3.01 -1.94 16.98
CA TYR A 63 -2.02 -2.07 15.91
C TYR A 63 -1.69 -0.72 15.28
N VAL A 64 -0.48 -0.62 14.72
CA VAL A 64 -0.06 0.53 13.91
C VAL A 64 -1.15 0.83 12.86
N PRO A 65 -1.71 2.06 12.81
CA PRO A 65 -2.79 2.39 11.89
C PRO A 65 -2.41 2.06 10.45
N ARG A 66 -3.28 1.33 9.76
CA ARG A 66 -3.16 0.97 8.34
C ARG A 66 -4.40 1.41 7.56
N ARG A 67 -4.18 1.99 6.37
CA ARG A 67 -5.21 2.26 5.36
C ARG A 67 -5.04 1.25 4.23
N TYR A 68 -6.08 0.46 3.98
CA TYR A 68 -6.12 -0.55 2.92
C TYR A 68 -6.79 0.02 1.69
N CYS A 69 -6.14 -0.18 0.54
CA CYS A 69 -6.52 0.41 -0.72
C CYS A 69 -6.47 -0.66 -1.83
N VAL A 70 -7.27 -0.42 -2.87
CA VAL A 70 -7.23 -1.17 -4.11
C VAL A 70 -7.20 -0.22 -5.30
N ALA A 71 -6.56 -0.65 -6.38
CA ALA A 71 -6.56 0.06 -7.65
C ALA A 71 -6.55 -0.96 -8.80
N ARG A 72 -6.94 -0.53 -9.98
CA ARG A 72 -6.61 -1.22 -11.23
C ARG A 72 -5.46 -0.48 -11.88
N ALA A 73 -4.39 -1.18 -12.20
CA ALA A 73 -3.22 -0.58 -12.81
C ALA A 73 -3.03 -1.12 -14.23
N VAL A 74 -2.68 -0.23 -15.15
CA VAL A 74 -2.28 -0.57 -16.51
C VAL A 74 -0.76 -0.74 -16.52
N PHE A 75 -0.29 -1.83 -17.11
CA PHE A 75 1.13 -2.19 -17.15
C PHE A 75 1.73 -1.95 -18.53
N SER A 76 3.06 -1.91 -18.61
CA SER A 76 3.80 -1.72 -19.87
C SER A 76 3.57 -2.82 -20.92
N ASP A 77 3.05 -3.99 -20.51
CA ASP A 77 2.64 -5.07 -21.41
C ASP A 77 1.19 -4.93 -21.93
N GLY A 78 0.52 -3.81 -21.61
CA GLY A 78 -0.86 -3.53 -22.00
C GLY A 78 -1.91 -4.23 -21.12
N ALA A 79 -1.51 -5.11 -20.20
CA ALA A 79 -2.47 -5.79 -19.33
C ALA A 79 -2.88 -4.90 -18.14
N THR A 80 -4.16 -5.02 -17.77
CA THR A 80 -4.69 -4.37 -16.57
C THR A 80 -4.76 -5.36 -15.42
N ARG A 81 -4.09 -5.05 -14.30
CA ARG A 81 -4.07 -5.92 -13.11
C ARG A 81 -4.57 -5.17 -11.89
N LYS A 82 -5.17 -5.89 -10.96
CA LYS A 82 -5.61 -5.33 -9.69
C LYS A 82 -4.40 -5.23 -8.75
N VAL A 83 -4.23 -4.07 -8.14
CA VAL A 83 -3.20 -3.80 -7.13
C VAL A 83 -3.89 -3.61 -5.80
N THR A 84 -3.50 -4.38 -4.79
CA THR A 84 -3.93 -4.22 -3.40
C THR A 84 -2.75 -3.68 -2.61
N TYR A 85 -2.95 -2.63 -1.83
CA TYR A 85 -1.87 -2.01 -1.06
C TYR A 85 -2.35 -1.48 0.28
N ALA A 86 -1.43 -1.42 1.24
CA ALA A 86 -1.65 -0.88 2.56
C ALA A 86 -0.66 0.26 2.82
N ILE A 87 -1.18 1.38 3.31
CA ILE A 87 -0.39 2.50 3.79
C ILE A 87 -0.35 2.36 5.32
N ALA A 88 0.84 2.19 5.87
CA ALA A 88 1.05 2.04 7.31
C ALA A 88 1.81 3.26 7.83
N SER A 89 1.48 3.72 9.04
CA SER A 89 2.30 4.75 9.68
C SER A 89 3.64 4.09 9.98
N ASP A 90 4.73 4.65 9.47
CA ASP A 90 6.06 4.11 9.74
C ASP A 90 6.63 4.86 10.93
N LEU A 91 7.16 4.11 11.90
CA LEU A 91 7.81 4.69 13.06
C LEU A 91 9.27 5.08 12.77
N GLY A 92 9.83 4.73 11.61
CA GLY A 92 11.13 5.23 11.14
C GLY A 92 12.30 5.04 12.14
N TRP A 93 13.49 5.59 11.82
CA TRP A 93 14.71 5.41 12.63
C TRP A 93 14.67 6.14 13.99
N LEU A 94 13.71 7.05 14.23
CA LEU A 94 13.62 7.86 15.46
C LEU A 94 12.18 8.13 15.97
N GLY A 95 11.14 7.45 15.49
CA GLY A 95 9.78 7.65 15.98
C GLY A 95 9.09 8.94 15.51
N VAL A 96 9.67 9.65 14.54
CA VAL A 96 9.21 10.97 14.09
C VAL A 96 9.05 10.95 12.57
N LEU A 97 7.79 10.84 12.12
CA LEU A 97 7.26 11.15 10.78
C LEU A 97 7.67 10.23 9.61
N GLY A 98 6.70 9.46 9.11
CA GLY A 98 6.80 8.71 7.86
C GLY A 98 5.60 7.78 7.63
N TYR A 99 5.45 7.33 6.39
CA TYR A 99 4.54 6.24 6.05
C TYR A 99 5.24 5.18 5.20
N GLY A 100 4.89 3.93 5.47
CA GLY A 100 5.24 2.75 4.67
C GLY A 100 4.13 2.44 3.67
N VAL A 101 4.52 1.84 2.55
CA VAL A 101 3.55 1.32 1.57
C VAL A 101 3.93 -0.11 1.24
N GLU A 102 3.04 -1.04 1.57
CA GLU A 102 3.10 -2.45 1.20
C GLU A 102 2.11 -2.69 0.07
N TRP A 103 2.48 -3.49 -0.94
CA TRP A 103 1.65 -3.70 -2.12
C TRP A 103 1.77 -5.13 -2.65
N CYS A 104 0.71 -5.57 -3.33
CA CYS A 104 0.62 -6.82 -4.05
C CYS A 104 -0.14 -6.62 -5.36
N VAL A 105 0.36 -7.20 -6.44
CA VAL A 105 -0.27 -7.19 -7.76
C VAL A 105 -0.82 -8.57 -8.08
N ASP A 106 -2.12 -8.64 -8.38
CA ASP A 106 -2.80 -9.88 -8.70
C ASP A 106 -2.16 -10.54 -9.95
N GLY A 107 -1.77 -11.81 -9.83
CA GLY A 107 -1.07 -12.55 -10.87
C GLY A 107 0.44 -12.25 -11.02
N LEU A 108 1.02 -11.34 -10.22
CA LEU A 108 2.45 -11.02 -10.22
C LEU A 108 3.12 -11.18 -8.84
N ASP A 109 2.41 -11.73 -7.85
CA ASP A 109 3.00 -12.19 -6.59
C ASP A 109 3.73 -13.53 -6.77
N ARG A 110 4.87 -13.49 -7.46
CA ARG A 110 5.63 -14.69 -7.88
C ARG A 110 6.19 -15.52 -6.74
N HIS A 111 6.36 -14.92 -5.55
CA HIS A 111 6.82 -15.61 -4.35
C HIS A 111 5.70 -15.95 -3.37
N HIS A 112 4.44 -15.69 -3.74
CA HIS A 112 3.28 -15.87 -2.86
C HIS A 112 3.43 -15.16 -1.50
N ALA A 113 4.13 -14.03 -1.47
CA ALA A 113 4.40 -13.29 -0.24
C ALA A 113 3.09 -12.79 0.43
N TYR A 114 2.01 -12.65 -0.35
CA TYR A 114 0.69 -12.25 0.13
C TYR A 114 -0.40 -13.31 -0.11
N GLY A 115 -0.02 -14.53 -0.49
CA GLY A 115 -0.92 -15.63 -0.84
C GLY A 115 -1.76 -15.39 -2.11
N GLY A 116 -2.62 -16.36 -2.44
CA GLY A 116 -3.48 -16.28 -3.64
C GLY A 116 -4.33 -15.00 -3.68
N ALA A 117 -4.31 -14.30 -4.82
CA ALA A 117 -5.05 -13.06 -5.06
C ALA A 117 -4.82 -11.94 -4.03
N CYS A 118 -3.61 -11.87 -3.45
CA CYS A 118 -3.22 -10.87 -2.44
C CYS A 118 -4.05 -10.92 -1.16
N ARG A 119 -4.51 -12.11 -0.73
CA ARG A 119 -5.39 -12.24 0.44
C ARG A 119 -4.78 -11.65 1.71
N ALA A 120 -3.48 -11.83 1.95
CA ALA A 120 -2.81 -11.31 3.13
C ALA A 120 -2.56 -9.78 3.08
N ALA A 121 -2.76 -9.14 1.92
CA ALA A 121 -2.71 -7.69 1.77
C ALA A 121 -4.08 -7.01 1.97
N ARG A 122 -5.14 -7.80 2.20
CA ARG A 122 -6.49 -7.31 2.50
C ARG A 122 -6.77 -7.45 4.00
N PRO A 123 -7.68 -6.63 4.54
CA PRO A 123 -8.21 -6.84 5.88
C PRO A 123 -9.01 -8.14 5.98
#